data_AF-A0A285MUQ0-F1
#
_entry.id   AF-A0A285MUQ0-F1
#
_cell.length_a   1.000
_cell.length_b   1.000
_cell.length_c   1.000
_cell.angle_alpha   90.00
_cell.angle_beta   90.00
_cell.angle_gamma   90.00
#
_symmetry.space_group_name_H-M   'P 1'
#
loop_
_entity.id
_entity.type
_entity.pdbx_description
1 polymer ?
#
loop_
_entity_poly.entity_id
_entity_poly.type
_entity_poly.pdbx_seq_one_letter_code
_entity_poly.pdbx_strand_id
1 'polypeptide(L)' 'MLDKKQLESLAELIKEGYGTPDKMANVLDLGVEMLFYVEEGAFAQREIQHVVTAIRDIIGVLKG' A
#
# COMPACT_ATOMS: atom_id res chain seq x y z
N MET A 1 13.96 7.56 -7.34
CA MET A 1 13.57 6.44 -8.20
C MET A 1 14.43 5.25 -7.79
N LEU A 2 13.86 4.05 -7.66
CA LEU A 2 14.60 2.87 -7.23
C LEU A 2 15.60 2.44 -8.30
N ASP A 3 16.79 2.00 -7.88
CA ASP A 3 17.74 1.36 -8.78
C ASP A 3 17.35 -0.11 -9.09
N LYS A 4 18.03 -0.73 -10.04
CA LYS A 4 17.74 -2.12 -10.47
C LYS A 4 17.82 -3.12 -9.31
N LYS A 5 18.84 -3.00 -8.46
CA LYS A 5 19.06 -3.92 -7.33
C LYS A 5 17.96 -3.75 -6.29
N GLN A 6 17.52 -2.52 -6.05
CA GLN A 6 16.40 -2.21 -5.18
C GLN A 6 15.08 -2.76 -5.73
N LEU A 7 14.85 -2.68 -7.05
CA LEU A 7 13.66 -3.26 -7.69
C LEU A 7 13.63 -4.80 -7.58
N GLU A 8 14.75 -5.46 -7.83
CA GLU A 8 14.88 -6.92 -7.65
C GLU A 8 14.64 -7.33 -6.19
N SER A 9 15.22 -6.59 -5.25
CA SER A 9 15.03 -6.84 -3.82
C SER A 9 13.57 -6.65 -3.40
N LEU A 10 12.91 -5.61 -3.90
CA LEU A 10 11.50 -5.37 -3.64
C LEU A 10 10.62 -6.48 -4.22
N ALA A 11 10.91 -6.94 -5.45
CA ALA A 11 10.16 -8.02 -6.07
C ALA A 11 10.27 -9.34 -5.27
N GLU A 12 11.47 -9.69 -4.79
CA GLU A 12 11.65 -10.85 -3.92
C GLU A 12 10.93 -10.69 -2.58
N LEU A 13 10.99 -9.51 -1.94
CA LEU A 13 10.23 -9.26 -0.71
C LEU A 13 8.71 -9.42 -0.89
N ILE A 14 8.17 -8.93 -2.02
CA ILE A 14 6.75 -9.09 -2.34
C ILE A 14 6.41 -10.57 -2.54
N LYS A 15 7.26 -11.31 -3.24
CA LYS A 15 7.07 -12.73 -3.50
C LYS A 15 7.17 -13.58 -2.23
N GLU A 16 8.16 -13.33 -1.38
CA GLU A 16 8.35 -14.04 -0.11
C GLU A 16 7.23 -13.72 0.90
N GLY A 17 6.83 -12.45 0.99
CA GLY A 17 5.82 -12.01 1.96
C GLY A 17 4.38 -12.25 1.53
N TYR A 18 4.07 -11.99 0.25
CA TYR A 18 2.69 -11.95 -0.26
C TYR A 18 2.45 -12.91 -1.42
N GLY A 19 3.49 -13.52 -1.99
CA GLY A 19 3.40 -14.43 -3.13
C GLY A 19 3.31 -13.72 -4.48
N THR A 20 2.38 -12.78 -4.62
CA THR A 20 2.20 -11.99 -5.86
C THR A 20 1.95 -10.50 -5.56
N PRO A 21 2.28 -9.60 -6.51
CA PRO A 21 1.92 -8.18 -6.41
C PRO A 21 0.42 -7.96 -6.15
N ASP A 22 -0.46 -8.70 -6.83
CA ASP A 22 -1.91 -8.61 -6.63
C ASP A 22 -2.33 -8.95 -5.19
N LYS A 23 -1.71 -9.96 -4.57
CA LYS A 23 -2.01 -10.34 -3.19
C LYS A 23 -1.58 -9.24 -2.22
N MET A 24 -0.42 -8.62 -2.45
CA MET A 24 0.00 -7.44 -1.68
C MET A 24 -1.00 -6.28 -1.87
N ALA A 25 -1.44 -6.03 -3.10
CA ALA A 25 -2.41 -4.99 -3.41
C ALA A 25 -3.74 -5.20 -2.67
N ASN A 26 -4.21 -6.45 -2.58
CA ASN A 26 -5.43 -6.79 -1.82
C ASN A 26 -5.26 -6.55 -0.31
N VAL A 27 -4.07 -6.85 0.26
CA VAL A 27 -3.80 -6.54 1.68
C VAL A 27 -3.77 -5.03 1.93
N LEU A 28 -3.19 -4.25 1.01
CA LEU A 28 -3.20 -2.80 1.10
C LEU A 28 -4.61 -2.22 1.02
N ASP A 29 -5.48 -2.81 0.19
CA ASP A 29 -6.89 -2.40 0.06
C ASP A 29 -7.64 -2.59 1.39
N LEU A 30 -7.43 -3.72 2.06
CA LEU A 30 -7.94 -3.94 3.42
C LEU A 30 -7.38 -2.91 4.42
N GLY A 31 -6.11 -2.51 4.28
CA GLY A 31 -5.52 -1.45 5.08
C GLY A 31 -6.20 -0.09 4.89
N VAL A 32 -6.67 0.21 3.68
CA VAL A 32 -7.51 1.41 3.42
C VAL A 32 -8.84 1.31 4.16
N GLU A 33 -9.47 0.13 4.20
CA GLU A 33 -10.71 -0.07 4.96
C GLU A 33 -10.50 0.15 6.46
N MET A 34 -9.35 -0.28 7.00
CA MET A 34 -9.02 -0.07 8.42
C MET A 34 -8.93 1.42 8.80
N LEU A 35 -8.60 2.31 7.86
CA LEU A 35 -8.55 3.75 8.11
C LEU A 35 -9.92 4.38 8.41
N PHE A 36 -11.02 3.72 8.04
CA PHE A 36 -12.36 4.17 8.43
C PHE A 36 -12.66 3.94 9.92
N TYR A 37 -11.85 3.15 10.62
CA TYR A 37 -12.01 2.85 12.05
C TYR A 37 -11.09 3.69 12.95
N VAL A 38 -10.34 4.63 12.37
CA VAL A 38 -9.55 5.58 13.14
C VAL A 38 -10.48 6.44 14.00
N GLU A 39 -10.12 6.62 15.28
CA GLU A 39 -10.90 7.42 16.22
C GLU A 39 -11.00 8.88 15.75
N GLU A 40 -12.17 9.48 15.93
CA GLU A 40 -12.41 10.87 15.57
C GLU A 40 -11.42 11.80 16.30
N GLY A 41 -10.75 12.67 15.54
CA GLY A 41 -9.77 13.61 16.09
C GLY A 41 -8.36 13.03 16.30
N ALA A 42 -8.14 11.73 16.11
CA ALA A 42 -6.78 11.15 16.18
C ALA A 42 -5.86 11.68 15.07
N PHE A 43 -6.43 11.96 13.89
CA PHE A 43 -5.76 12.59 12.75
C PHE A 43 -6.68 13.62 12.11
N ALA A 44 -6.09 14.62 11.45
CA ALA A 44 -6.87 15.50 10.58
C ALA A 44 -7.37 14.71 9.36
N GLN A 45 -8.58 15.01 8.90
CA GLN A 45 -9.18 14.33 7.75
C GLN A 45 -8.27 14.34 6.51
N ARG A 46 -7.56 15.45 6.28
CA ARG A 46 -6.60 15.58 5.15
C ARG A 46 -5.45 14.56 5.24
N GLU A 47 -5.01 14.22 6.45
CA GLU A 47 -3.91 13.28 6.65
C GLU A 47 -4.35 11.87 6.30
N ILE A 48 -5.55 11.47 6.74
CA ILE A 48 -6.16 10.19 6.36
C ILE A 48 -6.34 10.14 4.84
N GLN A 49 -6.87 11.19 4.21
CA GLN A 49 -7.06 11.24 2.76
C GLN A 49 -5.75 11.12 1.96
N HIS A 50 -4.67 11.77 2.43
CA HIS A 50 -3.36 11.65 1.80
C HIS A 50 -2.82 10.22 1.89
N VAL A 51 -2.96 9.57 3.04
CA VAL A 51 -2.54 8.17 3.22
C VAL A 51 -3.36 7.24 2.32
N VAL A 52 -4.69 7.39 2.29
CA VAL A 52 -5.58 6.61 1.42
C VAL A 52 -5.18 6.76 -0.05
N THR A 53 -4.92 8.00 -0.49
CA THR A 53 -4.51 8.28 -1.87
C THR A 53 -3.19 7.59 -2.20
N ALA A 54 -2.17 7.76 -1.35
CA ALA A 54 -0.86 7.14 -1.55
C ALA A 54 -0.95 5.61 -1.61
N ILE A 55 -1.76 4.98 -0.76
CA ILE A 55 -1.96 3.53 -0.79
C ILE A 55 -2.66 3.10 -2.09
N ARG A 56 -3.67 3.84 -2.54
CA ARG A 56 -4.37 3.55 -3.81
C ARG A 56 -3.46 3.66 -5.03
N ASP A 57 -2.56 4.63 -5.05
CA ASP A 57 -1.58 4.76 -6.14
C ASP A 57 -0.64 3.54 -6.18
N ILE A 58 -0.19 3.06 -5.02
CA ILE A 58 0.62 1.83 -4.92
C ILE A 58 -0.17 0.61 -5.40
N ILE A 59 -1.43 0.47 -4.98
CA ILE A 59 -2.33 -0.61 -5.43
C ILE A 59 -2.46 -0.61 -6.96
N GLY A 60 -2.62 0.57 -7.57
CA GLY A 60 -2.66 0.72 -9.02
C GLY A 60 -1.41 0.17 -9.70
N VAL A 61 -0.22 0.55 -9.21
CA VAL A 61 1.06 0.05 -9.74
C VAL A 61 1.20 -1.47 -9.58
N LEU A 62 0.75 -2.04 -8.46
CA LEU A 62 0.87 -3.48 -8.19
C LEU A 62 -0.05 -4.34 -9.08
N LYS A 63 -1.22 -3.82 -9.44
CA LYS A 63 -2.23 -4.53 -10.25
C LYS A 63 -1.99 -4.42 -11.77
N GLY A 64 -1.17 -3.45 -12.20
CA GLY A 64 -0.84 -3.23 -13.61
C GLY A 64 -1.79 -2.27 -14.31
#